data_AF-A0A6J0AC09-F1
#
_entry.id   AF-A0A6J0AC09-F1
#
_cell.length_a   1.000
_cell.length_b   1.000
_cell.length_c   1.000
_cell.angle_alpha   90.00
_cell.angle_beta   90.00
_cell.angle_gamma   90.00
#
_symmetry.space_group_name_H-M   'P 1'
#
loop_
_entity.id
_entity.type
_entity.pdbx_description
1 polymer ?
#
loop_
_entity_poly.entity_id
_entity_poly.type
_entity_poly.pdbx_seq_one_letter_code
_entity_poly.pdbx_strand_id
1 'polypeptide(L)'
;KCHGVSGSCTTKTCWTTLPKFREVGHLLKEKYNVAVQVEVVRASRLRQPTFLRIKQLRSYQKPMETDLVYIEKSPNYCEEDAATGSVGTQGRLCNRTSPG
;
A
#
# COMPACT_ATOMS: atom_id res chain seq x y z
N LYS A 1 -26.81 10.04 -13.55
CA LYS A 1 -27.43 11.25 -14.12
C LYS A 1 -28.95 11.18 -13.93
N CYS A 2 -29.56 12.26 -13.44
CA CYS A 2 -30.99 12.34 -13.21
C CYS A 2 -31.69 13.02 -14.38
N HIS A 3 -32.91 12.59 -14.69
CA HIS A 3 -33.66 12.97 -15.90
C HIS A 3 -35.14 13.32 -15.63
N GLY A 4 -35.58 13.41 -14.38
CA GLY A 4 -36.96 13.70 -14.04
C GLY A 4 -37.34 15.17 -14.21
N VAL A 5 -38.65 15.45 -14.19
CA VAL A 5 -39.22 16.81 -14.29
C VAL A 5 -38.61 17.71 -13.22
N SER A 6 -38.27 18.95 -13.58
CA SER A 6 -37.58 19.93 -12.73
C SER A 6 -36.23 19.45 -12.18
N GLY A 7 -35.55 18.54 -12.88
CA GLY A 7 -34.27 17.98 -12.44
C GLY A 7 -34.38 16.91 -11.35
N SER A 8 -35.59 16.41 -11.09
CA SER A 8 -35.80 15.33 -10.13
C SER A 8 -35.11 14.02 -10.55
N CYS A 9 -34.79 13.17 -9.59
CA CYS A 9 -34.15 11.87 -9.83
C CYS A 9 -35.14 10.70 -9.91
N THR A 10 -36.41 10.97 -10.26
CA THR A 10 -37.46 9.94 -10.44
C THR A 10 -37.06 8.92 -11.51
N THR A 11 -36.39 9.37 -12.57
CA THR A 11 -35.68 8.51 -13.52
C THR A 11 -34.20 8.90 -13.52
N LYS A 12 -33.31 7.92 -13.43
CA LYS A 12 -31.87 8.13 -13.45
C LYS A 12 -31.14 7.01 -14.18
N THR A 13 -30.04 7.37 -14.84
CA THR A 13 -29.10 6.43 -15.45
C THR A 13 -27.82 6.42 -14.62
N CYS A 14 -27.36 5.23 -14.24
CA CYS A 14 -26.11 5.04 -13.52
C CYS A 14 -25.09 4.33 -14.42
N TRP A 15 -23.81 4.62 -14.20
CA TRP A 15 -22.69 3.92 -14.82
C TRP A 15 -21.59 3.78 -13.77
N THR A 16 -20.75 2.76 -13.93
CA THR A 16 -19.55 2.61 -13.10
C THR A 16 -18.56 3.72 -13.48
N THR A 17 -17.94 4.31 -12.46
CA THR A 17 -16.91 5.32 -12.62
C THR A 17 -15.80 5.06 -11.64
N LEU A 18 -14.59 5.46 -12.00
CA LEU A 18 -13.47 5.45 -11.06
C LEU A 18 -13.67 6.51 -9.98
N PRO A 19 -13.20 6.25 -8.75
CA PRO A 19 -13.10 7.28 -7.71
C PRO A 19 -12.05 8.33 -8.09
N LYS A 20 -11.99 9.40 -7.30
CA LYS A 20 -10.90 10.39 -7.45
C LYS A 20 -9.58 9.72 -7.09
N PHE A 21 -8.53 9.99 -7.85
CA PHE A 21 -7.21 9.35 -7.60
C PHE A 21 -6.66 9.60 -6.20
N ARG A 22 -6.95 10.76 -5.59
CA ARG A 22 -6.58 11.06 -4.21
C ARG A 22 -7.16 10.05 -3.21
N GLU A 23 -8.37 9.57 -3.44
CA GLU A 23 -9.01 8.55 -2.60
C GLU A 23 -8.26 7.21 -2.69
N VAL A 24 -7.88 6.82 -3.92
CA VAL A 24 -7.03 5.64 -4.16
C VAL A 24 -5.68 5.78 -3.44
N GLY A 25 -5.06 6.96 -3.52
CA GLY A 25 -3.81 7.25 -2.84
C GLY A 25 -3.91 7.15 -1.32
N HIS A 26 -5.01 7.64 -0.74
CA HIS A 26 -5.29 7.49 0.70
C HIS A 26 -5.45 6.00 1.08
N LEU A 27 -6.24 5.24 0.33
CA LEU A 27 -6.44 3.81 0.58
C LEU A 27 -5.12 3.02 0.50
N LEU A 28 -4.28 3.31 -0.51
CA LEU A 28 -2.97 2.68 -0.63
C LEU A 28 -2.00 3.11 0.48
N LYS A 29 -2.09 4.36 0.95
CA LYS A 29 -1.26 4.83 2.08
C LYS A 29 -1.66 4.15 3.39
N GLU A 30 -2.94 3.90 3.61
CA GLU A 30 -3.41 3.10 4.75
C GLU A 30 -2.88 1.66 4.67
N LYS A 31 -3.00 1.02 3.50
CA LYS A 31 -2.43 -0.32 3.25
C LYS A 31 -0.91 -0.35 3.45
N TYR A 32 -0.20 0.70 3.05
CA TYR A 32 1.24 0.82 3.26
C TYR A 32 1.61 0.84 4.75
N ASN A 33 0.84 1.56 5.57
CA ASN A 33 1.10 1.66 7.02
C ASN A 33 0.91 0.33 7.75
N VAL A 34 0.10 -0.58 7.20
CA VAL A 34 -0.16 -1.91 7.76
C VAL A 34 0.44 -3.04 6.90
N ALA A 35 1.38 -2.72 6.02
CA ALA A 35 2.01 -3.71 5.14
C ALA A 35 2.71 -4.80 5.96
N VAL A 36 2.70 -6.03 5.44
CA VAL A 36 3.19 -7.21 6.17
C VAL A 36 4.51 -7.72 5.61
N GLN A 37 5.44 -8.09 6.50
CA GLN A 37 6.67 -8.74 6.09
C GLN A 37 6.40 -10.20 5.72
N VAL A 38 6.88 -10.61 4.56
CA VAL A 38 6.72 -11.97 4.05
C VAL A 38 8.08 -12.63 3.77
N GLU A 39 8.05 -13.95 3.67
CA GLU A 39 9.16 -14.76 3.20
C GLU A 39 8.71 -15.71 2.09
N VAL A 40 9.65 -16.05 1.21
CA VAL A 40 9.41 -16.94 0.08
C VAL A 40 9.55 -18.38 0.53
N VAL A 41 8.48 -19.16 0.40
CA VAL A 41 8.53 -20.60 0.65
C VAL A 41 8.84 -21.32 -0.67
N ARG A 42 9.87 -22.17 -0.65
CA ARG A 42 10.34 -22.93 -1.81
C ARG A 42 9.95 -24.41 -1.69
N ALA A 43 9.49 -25.01 -2.78
CA ALA A 43 9.20 -26.43 -2.81
C ALA A 43 10.49 -27.28 -2.82
N SER A 44 10.53 -28.29 -1.95
CA SER A 44 11.70 -29.14 -1.69
C SER A 44 12.27 -29.85 -2.93
N ARG A 45 11.42 -30.21 -3.91
CA ARG A 45 11.84 -30.99 -5.09
C ARG A 45 12.21 -30.17 -6.33
N LEU A 46 11.90 -28.87 -6.40
CA LEU A 46 12.08 -28.07 -7.62
C LEU A 46 12.77 -26.71 -7.41
N ARG A 47 13.11 -26.32 -6.16
CA ARG A 47 13.62 -24.98 -5.80
C ARG A 47 12.79 -23.80 -6.34
N GLN A 48 11.63 -24.05 -6.94
CA GLN A 48 10.73 -23.03 -7.41
C GLN A 48 10.02 -22.38 -6.21
N PRO A 49 9.99 -21.03 -6.13
CA PRO A 49 9.13 -20.31 -5.21
C PRO A 49 7.68 -20.72 -5.44
N THR A 50 6.99 -21.24 -4.43
CA THR A 50 5.59 -21.67 -4.60
C THR A 50 4.60 -20.65 -4.07
N PHE A 51 4.92 -19.94 -2.98
CA PHE A 51 4.04 -18.88 -2.43
C PHE A 51 4.77 -18.04 -1.35
N LEU A 52 4.13 -16.94 -0.96
CA LEU A 52 4.55 -16.06 0.13
C LEU A 52 3.87 -16.45 1.45
N ARG A 53 4.64 -16.40 2.56
CA ARG A 53 4.15 -16.59 3.93
C ARG A 53 4.45 -15.35 4.76
N ILE A 54 3.53 -14.95 5.63
CA ILE A 54 3.76 -13.86 6.59
C ILE A 54 4.81 -14.29 7.64
N LYS A 55 5.89 -13.52 7.78
CA LYS A 55 7.07 -13.89 8.58
C LYS A 55 6.84 -13.83 10.10
N GLN A 56 6.02 -12.88 10.57
CA GLN A 56 5.89 -12.57 11.99
C GLN A 56 4.86 -13.43 12.74
N LEU A 57 4.12 -14.28 12.04
CA LEU A 57 3.07 -15.07 12.65
C LEU A 57 3.54 -16.47 13.02
N ARG A 58 3.20 -16.93 14.23
CA ARG A 58 3.49 -18.30 14.70
C ARG A 58 2.77 -19.37 13.87
N SER A 59 1.65 -18.99 13.25
CA SER A 59 0.88 -19.85 12.36
C SER A 59 1.19 -19.55 10.90
N TYR A 60 1.08 -20.57 10.07
CA TYR A 60 1.25 -20.44 8.63
C TYR A 60 0.04 -19.68 8.04
N GLN A 61 0.27 -18.42 7.64
CA GLN A 61 -0.71 -17.59 6.96
C GLN A 61 -0.14 -16.99 5.67
N LYS A 62 -0.97 -17.00 4.63
CA LYS A 62 -0.71 -16.31 3.37
C LYS A 62 -1.29 -14.90 3.45
N PRO A 63 -0.62 -13.89 2.86
CA PRO A 63 -1.19 -12.55 2.73
C PRO A 63 -2.44 -12.58 1.85
N MET A 64 -3.33 -11.60 2.03
CA MET A 64 -4.48 -11.43 1.13
C MET A 64 -4.03 -10.77 -0.18
N GLU A 65 -4.81 -10.93 -1.25
CA GLU A 65 -4.50 -10.33 -2.56
C GLU A 65 -4.50 -8.79 -2.51
N THR A 66 -5.26 -8.19 -1.59
CA THR A 66 -5.33 -6.73 -1.41
C THR A 66 -4.26 -6.16 -0.49
N ASP A 67 -3.36 -6.99 0.02
CA ASP A 67 -2.35 -6.55 0.98
C ASP A 67 -1.08 -6.10 0.28
N LEU A 68 -0.47 -5.04 0.83
CA LEU A 68 0.89 -4.68 0.47
C LEU A 68 1.86 -5.52 1.31
N VAL A 69 2.80 -6.15 0.63
CA VAL A 69 3.78 -7.05 1.25
C VAL A 69 5.20 -6.59 0.95
N TYR A 70 6.12 -6.85 1.88
CA TYR A 70 7.54 -6.56 1.68
C TYR A 70 8.40 -7.72 2.17
N ILE A 71 9.58 -7.89 1.56
CA ILE A 71 10.52 -8.96 1.93
C ILE A 71 11.61 -8.38 2.85
N GLU A 72 12.18 -7.24 2.44
CA GLU A 72 13.30 -6.60 3.11
C GLU A 72 12.82 -5.38 3.92
N LYS A 73 13.49 -5.13 5.04
CA LYS A 73 13.20 -3.97 5.86
C LYS A 73 13.69 -2.70 5.16
N SER A 74 12.95 -1.61 5.33
CA SER A 74 13.36 -0.31 4.83
C SER A 74 14.71 0.12 5.43
N PRO A 75 15.59 0.76 4.64
CA PRO A 75 16.81 1.37 5.15
C PRO A 75 16.51 2.59 6.02
N ASN A 76 17.57 3.15 6.61
CA ASN A 76 17.48 4.45 7.26
C ASN A 76 17.52 5.56 6.19
N TYR A 77 16.54 6.46 6.23
CA TYR A 77 16.43 7.57 5.28
C TYR A 77 16.89 8.91 5.85
N CYS A 78 17.40 8.96 7.08
CA CYS A 78 17.80 10.20 7.74
C CYS A 78 19.00 10.85 7.05
N GLU A 79 20.06 10.06 6.86
CA GLU A 79 21.32 10.46 6.23
C GLU A 79 21.34 10.10 4.74
N GLU A 80 22.21 10.76 4.00
CA GLU A 80 22.50 10.41 2.61
C GLU A 80 23.23 9.07 2.55
N ASP A 81 22.74 8.17 1.70
CA ASP A 81 23.33 6.86 1.46
C ASP A 81 23.15 6.48 -0.02
N ALA A 82 24.25 6.57 -0.77
CA ALA A 82 24.28 6.25 -2.19
C ALA A 82 24.03 4.76 -2.48
N ALA A 83 24.30 3.85 -1.54
CA ALA A 83 24.08 2.42 -1.76
C ALA A 83 22.59 2.07 -1.76
N THR A 84 21.80 2.74 -0.91
CA THR A 84 20.34 2.57 -0.84
C THR A 84 19.56 3.57 -1.70
N GLY A 85 20.25 4.60 -2.21
CA GLY A 85 19.63 5.71 -2.95
C GLY A 85 18.92 6.72 -2.05
N SER A 86 19.17 6.69 -0.74
CA SER A 86 18.67 7.69 0.19
C SER A 86 19.41 9.01 -0.03
N VAL A 87 18.67 10.09 -0.27
CA VAL A 87 19.22 11.46 -0.36
C VAL A 87 19.33 12.16 0.99
N GLY A 88 18.92 11.50 2.07
CA GLY A 88 18.81 12.09 3.40
C GLY A 88 17.64 13.06 3.56
N THR A 89 17.61 13.75 4.70
CA THR A 89 16.52 14.67 5.08
C THR A 89 16.94 16.14 5.23
N GLN A 90 18.22 16.45 5.00
CA GLN A 90 18.76 17.81 5.14
C GLN A 90 18.04 18.80 4.20
N GLY A 91 17.71 20.00 4.71
CA GLY A 91 17.07 21.06 3.93
C GLY A 91 15.58 20.86 3.63
N ARG A 92 14.95 19.77 4.11
CA ARG A 92 13.51 19.55 3.95
C ARG A 92 12.70 20.44 4.90
N LEU A 93 11.56 20.92 4.42
CA LEU A 93 10.61 21.66 5.24
C LEU A 93 10.05 20.78 6.37
N CYS A 94 10.01 21.32 7.59
CA CYS A 94 9.47 20.65 8.75
C CYS A 94 8.14 21.28 9.19
N ASN A 95 7.29 20.50 9.86
CA ASN A 95 6.11 21.01 10.54
C ASN A 95 6.35 21.06 12.05
N ARG A 96 6.51 22.28 12.59
CA ARG A 96 6.82 22.51 14.01
C ARG A 96 5.70 22.10 14.98
N THR A 97 4.45 22.00 14.51
CA THR A 97 3.33 21.58 15.37
C THR A 97 3.16 20.07 15.42
N SER A 98 3.95 19.31 14.65
CA SER A 98 3.91 17.85 14.69
C SER A 98 4.54 17.32 15.98
N PRO A 99 3.98 16.25 16.60
CA PRO A 99 4.56 15.64 17.80
C PRO A 99 5.89 14.90 17.56
N GLY A 100 6.32 14.76 16.31
CA GLY A 100 7.41 13.88 15.90
C GLY A 100 6.85 12.61 15.29
#